data_AF-A0A8H3DSZ8-F1
#
_entry.id   AF-A0A8H3DSZ8-F1
#
_cell.length_a   1.000
_cell.length_b   1.000
_cell.length_c   1.000
_cell.angle_alpha   90.00
_cell.angle_beta   90.00
_cell.angle_gamma   90.00
#
_symmetry.space_group_name_H-M   'P 1'
#
loop_
_entity.id
_entity.type
_entity.pdbx_description
1 polymer ?
#
loop_
_entity_poly.entity_id
_entity_poly.type
_entity_poly.pdbx_seq_one_letter_code
_entity_poly.pdbx_strand_id
1 'polypeptide(L)'
;MPITTPQQLVEEYKRSGAFDTLRKRLLTEFQSTKSHEKFLERVDDIARDKLKDDVHLAYKKRDKLHEETMIELERYPLWERALNDAKSEILDKRPFFLSVDEDLDRLLQTEKLKMQARGVPIIWRPGSGLKSTTPQPPAPVEPPPPPPPPPSGTPPPVPPPPSVPPAAQYQFWGYPGMPFHHQGYPGVPMGGYGPYGYGYGYPDPSVYGYPGAQPFPNGYPTPNGAPTPPPPPGMYMQTPPPPPPPPPGGYPNQPSGGWS
;
A
#
# COMPACT_ATOMS: atom_id res chain seq x y z
N MET A 1 -4.94 -29.89 -7.66
CA MET A 1 -6.13 -30.40 -8.38
C MET A 1 -6.04 -29.81 -9.76
N PRO A 2 -6.49 -30.50 -10.82
CA PRO A 2 -6.39 -29.93 -12.15
C PRO A 2 -7.14 -28.59 -12.21
N ILE A 3 -6.50 -27.58 -12.80
CA ILE A 3 -7.08 -26.26 -12.98
C ILE A 3 -8.14 -26.36 -14.08
N THR A 4 -9.41 -26.33 -13.70
CA THR A 4 -10.56 -26.39 -14.61
C THR A 4 -11.36 -25.09 -14.64
N THR A 5 -11.14 -24.20 -13.67
CA THR A 5 -11.83 -22.91 -13.55
C THR A 5 -10.84 -21.75 -13.39
N PRO A 6 -11.19 -20.52 -13.82
CA PRO A 6 -10.36 -19.33 -13.61
C PRO A 6 -10.05 -19.08 -12.13
N GLN A 7 -10.98 -19.37 -11.23
CA GLN A 7 -10.79 -19.22 -9.78
C GLN A 7 -9.68 -20.14 -9.27
N GLN A 8 -9.65 -21.40 -9.71
CA GLN A 8 -8.57 -22.34 -9.37
C GLN A 8 -7.22 -21.90 -9.90
N LEU A 9 -7.17 -21.26 -11.08
CA LEU A 9 -5.93 -20.71 -11.61
C LEU A 9 -5.37 -19.61 -10.68
N VAL A 10 -6.25 -18.71 -10.21
CA VAL A 10 -5.86 -17.65 -9.27
C VAL A 10 -5.42 -18.24 -7.92
N GLU A 11 -6.10 -19.26 -7.42
CA GLU A 11 -5.72 -19.93 -6.17
C GLU A 11 -4.35 -20.63 -6.28
N GLU A 12 -4.09 -21.33 -7.37
CA GLU A 12 -2.78 -21.95 -7.61
C GLU A 12 -1.70 -20.90 -7.87
N TYR A 13 -2.03 -19.77 -8.52
CA TYR A 13 -1.10 -18.64 -8.70
C TYR A 13 -0.72 -17.97 -7.38
N LYS A 14 -1.67 -17.88 -6.44
CA LYS A 14 -1.37 -17.45 -5.06
C LYS A 14 -0.53 -18.48 -4.33
N ARG A 15 -0.86 -19.76 -4.45
CA ARG A 15 -0.14 -20.87 -3.80
C ARG A 15 1.29 -21.03 -4.32
N SER A 16 1.55 -20.71 -5.57
CA SER A 16 2.89 -20.82 -6.17
C SER A 16 3.88 -19.76 -5.65
N GLY A 17 3.40 -18.72 -4.96
CA GLY A 17 4.23 -17.60 -4.52
C GLY A 17 4.52 -16.56 -5.63
N ALA A 18 4.07 -16.80 -6.86
CA ALA A 18 4.18 -15.84 -7.96
C ALA A 18 3.42 -14.54 -7.64
N PHE A 19 2.24 -14.65 -7.02
CA PHE A 19 1.48 -13.49 -6.55
C PHE A 19 2.25 -12.61 -5.55
N ASP A 20 2.95 -13.22 -4.58
CA ASP A 20 3.75 -12.45 -3.62
C ASP A 20 4.97 -11.81 -4.28
N THR A 21 5.55 -12.47 -5.27
CA THR A 21 6.66 -11.94 -6.07
C THR A 21 6.18 -10.73 -6.88
N LEU A 22 5.01 -10.83 -7.51
CA LEU A 22 4.36 -9.74 -8.21
C LEU A 22 4.07 -8.55 -7.28
N ARG A 23 3.54 -8.82 -6.08
CA ARG A 23 3.28 -7.78 -5.07
C ARG A 23 4.55 -7.06 -4.65
N LYS A 24 5.64 -7.80 -4.38
CA LYS A 24 6.94 -7.21 -4.03
C LYS A 24 7.49 -6.37 -5.17
N ARG A 25 7.44 -6.88 -6.40
CA ARG A 25 7.88 -6.15 -7.60
C ARG A 25 7.08 -4.86 -7.79
N LEU A 26 5.76 -4.91 -7.66
CA LEU A 26 4.90 -3.73 -7.72
C LEU A 26 5.27 -2.70 -6.66
N LEU A 27 5.55 -3.13 -5.42
CA LEU A 27 5.99 -2.24 -4.36
C LEU A 27 7.34 -1.59 -4.69
N THR A 28 8.30 -2.37 -5.19
CA THR A 28 9.62 -1.86 -5.60
C THR A 28 9.52 -0.87 -6.76
N GLU A 29 8.69 -1.16 -7.77
CA GLU A 29 8.42 -0.24 -8.88
C GLU A 29 7.72 1.03 -8.40
N PHE A 30 6.74 0.90 -7.49
CA PHE A 30 6.10 2.07 -6.87
C PHE A 30 7.13 2.95 -6.16
N GLN A 31 8.01 2.35 -5.36
CA GLN A 31 9.06 3.08 -4.63
C GLN A 31 10.05 3.82 -5.54
N SER A 32 10.21 3.40 -6.79
CA SER A 32 11.07 4.08 -7.76
C SER A 32 10.34 5.14 -8.60
N THR A 33 9.02 5.28 -8.46
CA THR A 33 8.23 6.28 -9.20
C THR A 33 8.31 7.67 -8.56
N LYS A 34 8.13 8.71 -9.40
CA LYS A 34 7.97 10.10 -8.93
C LYS A 34 6.70 10.28 -8.10
N SER A 35 5.69 9.43 -8.34
CA SER A 35 4.43 9.43 -7.58
C SER A 35 4.67 9.07 -6.12
N HIS A 36 5.62 8.18 -5.82
CA HIS A 36 6.02 7.88 -4.45
C HIS A 36 6.73 9.05 -3.78
N GLU A 37 7.62 9.76 -4.48
CA GLU A 37 8.29 10.95 -3.94
C GLU A 37 7.28 12.03 -3.56
N LYS A 38 6.33 12.34 -4.45
CA LYS A 38 5.24 13.29 -4.18
C LYS A 38 4.35 12.85 -3.01
N PHE A 39 4.12 11.55 -2.87
CA PHE A 39 3.38 11.00 -1.75
C PHE A 39 4.10 11.27 -0.42
N LEU A 40 5.42 11.02 -0.35
CA LEU A 40 6.22 11.29 0.83
C LEU A 40 6.28 12.78 1.15
N GLU A 41 6.48 13.63 0.15
CA GLU A 41 6.46 15.09 0.31
C GLU A 41 5.13 15.55 0.94
N ARG A 42 4.01 14.97 0.48
CA ARG A 42 2.70 15.33 1.02
C ARG A 42 2.47 14.82 2.44
N VAL A 43 3.00 13.64 2.77
CA VAL A 43 3.00 13.12 4.15
C VAL A 43 3.79 14.05 5.06
N ASP A 44 4.97 14.49 4.62
CA ASP A 44 5.84 15.42 5.36
C ASP A 44 5.18 16.80 5.53
N ASP A 45 4.50 17.31 4.50
CA ASP A 45 3.70 18.55 4.61
C ASP A 45 2.65 18.44 5.70
N ILE A 46 1.87 17.36 5.71
CA ILE A 46 0.80 17.15 6.69
C ILE A 46 1.37 17.01 8.10
N ALA A 47 2.46 16.27 8.26
CA ALA A 47 3.14 16.15 9.55
C ALA A 47 3.66 17.51 10.04
N ARG A 48 4.25 18.31 9.16
CA ARG A 48 4.72 19.68 9.49
C ARG A 48 3.57 20.60 9.84
N ASP A 49 2.48 20.59 9.09
CA ASP A 49 1.33 21.44 9.35
C ASP A 49 0.65 21.06 10.67
N LYS A 50 0.58 19.77 11.01
CA LYS A 50 0.11 19.32 12.33
C LYS A 50 0.96 19.77 13.50
N LEU A 51 2.28 19.76 13.34
CA LEU A 51 3.20 20.27 14.36
C LEU A 51 3.12 21.80 14.53
N LYS A 52 2.79 22.53 13.46
CA LYS A 52 2.56 23.98 13.54
C LYS A 52 1.23 24.31 14.23
N ASP A 53 0.18 23.55 13.92
CA ASP A 53 -1.17 23.77 14.45
C ASP A 53 -1.28 23.40 15.95
N ASP A 54 -0.67 22.28 16.37
CA ASP A 54 -0.63 21.86 17.78
C ASP A 54 0.82 21.85 18.30
N VAL A 55 1.28 23.00 18.80
CA VAL A 55 2.61 23.16 19.41
C VAL A 55 2.78 22.20 20.61
N HIS A 56 1.70 21.83 21.31
CA HIS A 56 1.78 20.87 22.42
C HIS A 56 2.04 19.45 21.95
N LEU A 57 1.74 19.12 20.69
CA LEU A 57 2.02 17.82 20.07
C LEU A 57 3.52 17.51 20.04
N ALA A 58 4.36 18.53 19.84
CA ALA A 58 5.81 18.41 19.86
C ALA A 58 6.37 17.96 21.22
N TYR A 59 5.64 18.20 22.31
CA TYR A 59 6.03 17.83 23.67
C TYR A 59 5.39 16.52 24.14
N LYS A 60 4.49 15.91 23.33
CA LYS A 60 3.90 14.60 23.66
C LYS A 60 4.91 13.48 23.39
N LYS A 61 4.65 12.30 23.97
CA LYS A 61 5.43 11.09 23.67
C LYS A 61 5.37 10.78 22.17
N ARG A 62 6.47 10.30 21.61
CA ARG A 62 6.62 9.96 20.19
C ARG A 62 5.47 9.10 19.65
N ASP A 63 5.00 8.15 20.45
CA ASP A 63 3.92 7.24 20.03
C ASP A 63 2.60 7.98 19.81
N LYS A 64 2.27 8.96 20.66
CA LYS A 64 1.07 9.81 20.49
C LYS A 64 1.19 10.74 19.29
N LEU A 65 2.38 11.31 19.06
CA LEU A 65 2.65 12.12 17.87
C LEU A 65 2.43 11.30 16.60
N HIS A 66 2.94 10.07 16.57
CA HIS A 66 2.77 9.17 15.44
C HIS A 66 1.31 8.80 15.23
N GLU A 67 0.58 8.43 16.29
CA GLU A 67 -0.85 8.11 16.25
C GLU A 67 -1.68 9.27 15.67
N GLU A 68 -1.50 10.48 16.19
CA GLU A 68 -2.23 11.68 15.71
C GLU A 68 -1.89 12.02 14.26
N THR A 69 -0.62 11.84 13.87
CA THR A 69 -0.19 12.02 12.47
C THR A 69 -0.84 10.97 11.57
N MET A 70 -0.91 9.71 12.00
CA MET A 70 -1.57 8.64 11.24
C MET A 70 -3.07 8.89 11.08
N ILE A 71 -3.76 9.32 12.15
CA ILE A 71 -5.19 9.70 12.09
C ILE A 71 -5.40 10.82 11.08
N GLU A 72 -4.51 11.81 11.02
CA GLU A 72 -4.64 12.88 10.04
C GLU A 72 -4.37 12.38 8.62
N LEU A 73 -3.36 11.55 8.42
CA LEU A 73 -3.07 10.96 7.11
C LEU A 73 -4.25 10.16 6.57
N GLU A 74 -4.97 9.43 7.43
CA GLU A 74 -6.18 8.68 7.06
C GLU A 74 -7.34 9.58 6.61
N ARG A 75 -7.37 10.87 6.99
CA ARG A 75 -8.41 11.82 6.53
C ARG A 75 -8.25 12.21 5.06
N TYR A 76 -7.04 12.09 4.53
CA TYR A 76 -6.75 12.43 3.14
C TYR A 76 -6.60 11.14 2.32
N PRO A 77 -7.27 11.03 1.15
CA PRO A 77 -7.10 9.87 0.26
C PRO A 77 -5.77 9.97 -0.52
N LEU A 78 -4.66 10.09 0.20
CA LEU A 78 -3.31 10.28 -0.36
C LEU A 78 -2.85 9.02 -1.06
N TRP A 79 -3.13 7.88 -0.45
CA TRP A 79 -2.77 6.59 -0.99
C TRP A 79 -3.49 6.32 -2.31
N GLU A 80 -4.81 6.56 -2.39
CA GLU A 80 -5.58 6.35 -3.61
C GLU A 80 -5.11 7.25 -4.75
N ARG A 81 -4.75 8.50 -4.45
CA ARG A 81 -4.18 9.43 -5.44
C ARG A 81 -2.82 8.95 -5.93
N ALA A 82 -1.89 8.66 -5.02
CA ALA A 82 -0.57 8.15 -5.37
C ALA A 82 -0.64 6.83 -6.13
N LEU A 83 -1.57 5.95 -5.77
CA LEU A 83 -1.83 4.69 -6.46
C LEU A 83 -2.34 4.94 -7.87
N ASN A 84 -3.28 5.87 -8.09
CA ASN A 84 -3.80 6.16 -9.42
C ASN A 84 -2.71 6.76 -10.34
N ASP A 85 -1.89 7.66 -9.82
CA ASP A 85 -0.77 8.24 -10.56
C ASP A 85 0.26 7.16 -10.91
N ALA A 86 0.68 6.36 -9.93
CA ALA A 86 1.60 5.26 -10.14
C ALA A 86 1.02 4.16 -11.04
N LYS A 87 -0.30 3.95 -11.03
CA LYS A 87 -0.96 2.96 -11.88
C LYS A 87 -0.77 3.32 -13.35
N SER A 88 -0.96 4.57 -13.73
CA SER A 88 -0.63 5.00 -15.11
C SER A 88 0.86 4.79 -15.41
N GLU A 89 1.75 5.16 -14.51
CA GLU A 89 3.20 5.05 -14.75
C GLU A 89 3.72 3.60 -14.82
N ILE A 90 3.16 2.69 -14.02
CA ILE A 90 3.60 1.30 -13.90
C ILE A 90 2.85 0.38 -14.85
N LEU A 91 1.51 0.51 -14.96
CA LEU A 91 0.72 -0.40 -15.79
C LEU A 91 0.77 -0.03 -17.27
N ASP A 92 0.97 1.23 -17.63
CA ASP A 92 1.14 1.59 -19.06
C ASP A 92 2.47 1.05 -19.61
N LYS A 93 3.39 0.61 -18.73
CA LYS A 93 4.58 -0.13 -19.15
C LYS A 93 4.17 -1.55 -19.59
N ARG A 94 4.18 -1.74 -20.92
CA ARG A 94 4.05 -3.03 -21.63
C ARG A 94 4.75 -4.24 -20.99
N PRO A 95 5.98 -4.15 -20.41
CA PRO A 95 6.64 -5.32 -19.82
C PRO A 95 5.96 -5.90 -18.56
N PHE A 96 5.08 -5.15 -17.88
CA PHE A 96 4.45 -5.64 -16.66
C PHE A 96 3.46 -6.78 -16.93
N PHE A 97 2.51 -6.57 -17.85
CA PHE A 97 1.50 -7.58 -18.21
C PHE A 97 2.12 -8.83 -18.84
N LEU A 98 3.14 -8.66 -19.68
CA LEU A 98 3.85 -9.79 -20.28
C LEU A 98 4.42 -10.74 -19.23
N SER A 99 4.98 -10.22 -18.14
CA SER A 99 5.50 -11.08 -17.08
C SER A 99 4.42 -11.85 -16.31
N VAL A 100 3.22 -11.27 -16.17
CA VAL A 100 2.09 -11.98 -15.54
C VAL A 100 1.57 -13.08 -16.46
N ASP A 101 1.46 -12.79 -17.76
CA ASP A 101 1.05 -13.78 -18.76
C ASP A 101 2.05 -14.94 -18.83
N GLU A 102 3.35 -14.65 -18.83
CA GLU A 102 4.42 -15.67 -18.79
C GLU A 102 4.34 -16.55 -17.53
N ASP A 103 4.09 -15.96 -16.36
CA ASP A 103 3.95 -16.72 -15.12
C ASP A 103 2.69 -17.61 -15.14
N LEU A 104 1.57 -17.12 -15.68
CA LEU A 104 0.34 -17.89 -15.83
C LEU A 104 0.50 -19.04 -16.82
N ASP A 105 1.15 -18.80 -17.96
CA ASP A 105 1.46 -19.83 -18.95
C ASP A 105 2.36 -20.91 -18.35
N ARG A 106 3.39 -20.51 -17.59
CA ARG A 106 4.28 -21.44 -16.89
C ARG A 106 3.51 -22.28 -15.86
N LEU A 107 2.58 -21.68 -15.12
CA LEU A 107 1.74 -22.39 -14.16
C LEU A 107 0.84 -23.43 -14.85
N LEU A 108 0.19 -23.04 -15.95
CA LEU A 108 -0.67 -23.94 -16.74
C LEU A 108 0.13 -25.09 -17.36
N GLN A 109 1.33 -24.82 -17.89
CA GLN A 109 2.23 -25.85 -18.41
C GLN A 109 2.69 -26.82 -17.32
N THR A 110 3.02 -26.30 -16.14
CA THR A 110 3.42 -27.11 -14.98
C THR A 110 2.28 -28.04 -14.56
N GLU A 111 1.05 -27.54 -14.51
CA GLU A 111 -0.11 -28.36 -14.15
C GLU A 111 -0.41 -29.41 -15.23
N LYS A 112 -0.27 -29.04 -16.52
CA LYS A 112 -0.39 -29.99 -17.64
C LYS A 112 0.59 -31.16 -17.50
N LEU A 113 1.85 -30.89 -17.18
CA LEU A 113 2.87 -31.93 -16.95
C LEU A 113 2.52 -32.81 -15.74
N LYS A 114 2.03 -32.21 -14.65
CA LYS A 114 1.58 -32.97 -13.47
C LYS A 114 0.39 -33.88 -13.77
N MET A 115 -0.55 -33.43 -14.60
CA MET A 115 -1.70 -34.25 -15.01
C MET A 115 -1.27 -35.44 -15.90
N GLN A 116 -0.32 -35.22 -16.81
CA GLN A 116 0.26 -36.30 -17.62
C GLN A 116 0.96 -37.34 -16.75
N ALA A 117 1.74 -36.91 -15.75
CA ALA A 117 2.41 -37.81 -14.81
C ALA A 117 1.43 -38.65 -13.97
N ARG A 118 0.19 -38.18 -13.78
CA ARG A 118 -0.87 -38.91 -13.07
C ARG A 118 -1.64 -39.88 -13.96
N GLY A 119 -1.27 -40.02 -15.24
CA GLY A 119 -1.96 -40.89 -16.19
C GLY A 119 -3.37 -40.42 -16.55
N VAL A 120 -3.70 -39.15 -16.28
CA VAL A 120 -4.99 -38.57 -16.69
C VAL A 120 -4.89 -38.18 -18.16
N PRO A 121 -5.61 -38.82 -19.09
CA PRO A 121 -5.57 -38.46 -20.49
C PRO A 121 -6.16 -37.06 -20.67
N ILE A 122 -5.30 -36.09 -21.00
CA ILE A 122 -5.76 -34.74 -21.28
C ILE A 122 -6.21 -34.69 -22.73
N ILE A 123 -7.51 -34.80 -22.97
CA ILE A 123 -8.11 -34.52 -24.29
C ILE A 123 -8.10 -33.00 -24.47
N TRP A 124 -6.94 -32.45 -24.84
CA TRP A 124 -6.86 -31.06 -25.31
C TRP A 124 -7.57 -31.01 -26.66
N ARG A 125 -8.71 -30.32 -26.74
CA ARG A 125 -9.33 -29.96 -28.03
C ARG A 125 -8.67 -28.67 -28.49
N PRO A 126 -7.72 -28.68 -29.44
CA PRO A 126 -7.11 -27.46 -29.93
C PRO A 126 -8.20 -26.68 -30.64
N GLY A 127 -8.55 -25.48 -30.14
CA GLY A 127 -9.64 -24.68 -30.67
C GLY A 127 -10.89 -24.60 -29.79
N SER A 128 -10.94 -25.24 -28.62
CA SER A 128 -11.89 -24.85 -27.58
C SER A 128 -11.41 -23.55 -26.90
N GLY A 129 -11.36 -22.47 -27.68
CA GLY A 129 -11.52 -21.16 -27.08
C GLY A 129 -12.77 -21.23 -26.22
N LEU A 130 -12.67 -20.74 -24.99
CA LEU A 130 -13.80 -20.43 -24.13
C LEU A 130 -14.73 -19.49 -24.90
N LYS A 131 -15.57 -20.03 -25.78
CA LYS A 131 -16.87 -19.45 -26.03
C LYS A 131 -17.55 -19.61 -24.69
N SER A 132 -17.56 -18.53 -23.91
CA SER A 132 -18.53 -18.34 -22.85
C SER A 132 -19.83 -18.90 -23.39
N THR A 133 -20.31 -20.00 -22.81
CA THR A 133 -21.67 -20.46 -23.02
C THR A 133 -22.57 -19.46 -22.29
N THR A 134 -22.53 -18.20 -22.70
CA THR A 134 -23.68 -17.33 -22.65
C THR A 134 -24.73 -18.11 -23.44
N PRO A 135 -25.85 -18.50 -22.83
CA PRO A 135 -26.93 -19.15 -23.56
C PRO A 135 -27.21 -18.30 -24.78
N GLN A 136 -27.04 -18.88 -25.97
CA GLN A 136 -27.33 -18.24 -27.23
C GLN A 136 -28.75 -17.68 -27.08
N PRO A 137 -28.93 -16.34 -27.11
CA PRO A 137 -30.26 -15.77 -27.05
C PRO A 137 -31.06 -16.44 -28.17
N PRO A 138 -32.32 -16.83 -27.92
CA PRO A 138 -33.18 -17.31 -28.99
C PRO A 138 -33.08 -16.34 -30.16
N ALA A 139 -33.06 -16.89 -31.39
CA ALA A 139 -32.93 -16.12 -32.61
C ALA A 139 -33.77 -14.83 -32.51
N PRO A 140 -33.24 -13.67 -32.95
CA PRO A 140 -33.96 -12.40 -32.85
C PRO A 140 -35.35 -12.58 -33.45
N VAL A 141 -36.37 -12.62 -32.59
CA VAL A 141 -37.74 -12.48 -33.04
C VAL A 141 -37.78 -11.09 -33.64
N GLU A 142 -38.04 -11.03 -34.94
CA GLU A 142 -38.18 -9.79 -35.69
C GLU A 142 -39.07 -8.86 -34.86
N PRO A 143 -38.54 -7.68 -34.44
CA PRO A 143 -39.26 -6.83 -33.52
C PRO A 143 -40.60 -6.45 -34.17
N PRO A 144 -41.72 -6.56 -33.46
CA PRO A 144 -43.00 -6.10 -33.98
C PRO A 144 -42.86 -4.65 -34.44
N PRO A 145 -43.57 -4.25 -35.52
CA PRO A 145 -43.48 -2.91 -36.06
C PRO A 145 -43.69 -1.89 -34.93
N PRO A 146 -42.90 -0.80 -34.92
CA PRO A 146 -42.97 0.18 -33.84
C PRO A 146 -44.40 0.71 -33.73
N PRO A 147 -44.94 0.85 -32.50
CA PRO A 147 -46.23 1.48 -32.30
C PRO A 147 -46.19 2.91 -32.86
N PRO A 148 -47.33 3.43 -33.37
CA PRO A 148 -47.40 4.80 -33.84
C PRO A 148 -46.92 5.77 -32.75
N PRO A 149 -46.24 6.87 -33.11
CA PRO A 149 -45.74 7.81 -32.14
C PRO A 149 -46.91 8.35 -31.29
N PRO A 150 -46.72 8.50 -29.96
CA PRO A 150 -47.72 9.13 -29.13
C PRO A 150 -47.99 10.55 -29.64
N PRO A 151 -49.24 11.05 -29.54
CA PRO A 151 -49.54 12.43 -29.89
C PRO A 151 -48.61 13.34 -29.08
N SER A 152 -47.99 14.31 -29.75
CA SER A 152 -47.06 15.28 -29.17
C SER A 152 -47.68 15.94 -27.94
N GLY A 153 -47.41 15.37 -26.77
CA GLY A 153 -47.76 15.94 -25.49
C GLY A 153 -46.99 17.24 -25.33
N THR A 154 -47.71 18.29 -24.96
CA THR A 154 -47.14 19.58 -24.60
C THR A 154 -45.97 19.42 -23.63
N PRO A 155 -44.85 20.13 -23.84
CA PRO A 155 -43.68 20.01 -22.98
C PRO A 155 -44.06 20.31 -21.52
N PRO A 156 -43.48 19.57 -20.55
CA PRO A 156 -43.72 19.84 -19.14
C PRO A 156 -43.27 21.26 -18.80
N PRO A 157 -43.94 21.93 -17.85
CA PRO A 157 -43.57 23.26 -17.40
C PRO A 157 -42.13 23.23 -16.85
N VAL A 158 -41.33 24.19 -17.31
CA VAL A 158 -39.96 24.40 -16.84
C VAL A 158 -39.99 24.62 -15.32
N PRO A 159 -39.21 23.85 -14.53
CA PRO A 159 -39.15 24.06 -13.09
C PRO A 159 -38.59 25.47 -12.79
N PRO A 160 -39.11 26.15 -11.75
CA PRO A 160 -38.60 27.45 -11.36
C PRO A 160 -37.12 27.35 -10.96
N PRO A 161 -36.32 28.41 -11.21
CA PRO A 161 -34.93 28.43 -10.80
C PRO A 161 -34.80 28.27 -9.28
N PRO A 162 -33.76 27.58 -8.80
CA PRO A 162 -33.53 27.41 -7.37
C PRO A 162 -33.36 28.78 -6.70
N SER A 163 -34.10 28.99 -5.62
CA SER A 163 -34.01 30.19 -4.78
C SER A 163 -32.58 30.35 -4.29
N VAL A 164 -31.91 31.41 -4.75
CA VAL A 164 -30.58 31.80 -4.27
C VAL A 164 -30.72 32.17 -2.80
N PRO A 165 -30.06 31.48 -1.86
CA PRO A 165 -30.09 31.88 -0.46
C PRO A 165 -29.45 33.26 -0.32
N PRO A 166 -30.01 34.14 0.54
CA PRO A 166 -29.45 35.47 0.75
C PRO A 166 -28.01 35.33 1.26
N ALA A 167 -27.11 36.13 0.68
CA ALA A 167 -25.70 36.19 1.04
C ALA A 167 -25.57 36.35 2.56
N ALA A 168 -25.01 35.34 3.22
CA ALA A 168 -24.66 35.43 4.62
C ALA A 168 -23.66 36.57 4.79
N GLN A 169 -24.09 37.65 5.43
CA GLN A 169 -23.20 38.70 5.87
C GLN A 169 -22.22 38.09 6.86
N TYR A 170 -20.97 37.89 6.43
CA TYR A 170 -19.88 37.49 7.31
C TYR A 170 -19.67 38.61 8.33
N GLN A 171 -20.17 38.40 9.56
CA GLN A 171 -19.75 39.21 10.69
C GLN A 171 -18.31 38.82 11.04
N PHE A 172 -17.43 39.78 10.78
CA PHE A 172 -16.03 39.83 11.14
C PHE A 172 -15.90 39.77 12.68
N TRP A 173 -15.58 38.60 13.23
CA TRP A 173 -15.24 38.46 14.65
C TRP A 173 -13.81 38.95 14.89
N GLY A 174 -13.68 40.25 15.15
CA GLY A 174 -12.51 40.78 15.87
C GLY A 174 -12.68 40.50 17.36
N TYR A 175 -11.71 39.81 17.96
CA TYR A 175 -11.62 39.68 19.42
C TYR A 175 -10.50 40.58 19.96
N PRO A 176 -10.82 41.70 20.62
CA PRO A 176 -9.89 42.41 21.47
C PRO A 176 -10.14 42.03 22.95
N GLY A 177 -9.09 41.53 23.61
CA GLY A 177 -8.92 41.61 25.06
C GLY A 177 -9.79 40.71 25.94
N MET A 178 -9.20 39.62 26.44
CA MET A 178 -9.64 38.99 27.69
C MET A 178 -8.44 38.82 28.63
N PRO A 179 -8.47 39.38 29.85
CA PRO A 179 -7.44 39.17 30.86
C PRO A 179 -7.63 37.80 31.54
N PHE A 180 -6.50 37.17 31.87
CA PHE A 180 -6.44 35.94 32.64
C PHE A 180 -6.97 36.15 34.07
N HIS A 181 -8.00 35.38 34.44
CA HIS A 181 -8.32 35.13 35.85
C HIS A 181 -8.19 33.64 36.13
N HIS A 182 -7.18 33.31 36.93
CA HIS A 182 -7.09 32.06 37.67
C HIS A 182 -8.21 32.01 38.71
N GLN A 183 -9.09 31.02 38.61
CA GLN A 183 -9.80 30.50 39.77
C GLN A 183 -9.91 28.99 39.64
N GLY A 184 -9.45 28.31 40.69
CA GLY A 184 -9.32 26.86 40.76
C GLY A 184 -10.66 26.15 40.75
N TYR A 185 -10.66 24.98 40.10
CA TYR A 185 -11.68 23.97 40.29
C TYR A 185 -11.07 22.77 41.04
N PRO A 186 -11.67 22.36 42.17
CA PRO A 186 -11.26 21.17 42.89
C PRO A 186 -11.91 19.92 42.28
N GLY A 187 -11.10 18.86 42.16
CA GLY A 187 -11.46 17.45 42.29
C GLY A 187 -12.71 16.93 41.56
N VAL A 188 -12.48 16.19 40.47
CA VAL A 188 -13.45 15.20 39.97
C VAL A 188 -12.74 13.83 39.92
N PRO A 189 -13.33 12.77 40.50
CA PRO A 189 -12.64 11.49 40.68
C PRO A 189 -12.50 10.68 39.38
N MET A 190 -11.33 10.08 39.24
CA MET A 190 -11.03 8.96 38.34
C MET A 190 -11.98 7.78 38.61
N GLY A 191 -12.70 7.33 37.59
CA GLY A 191 -13.43 6.07 37.63
C GLY A 191 -14.39 5.91 36.46
N GLY A 192 -14.04 5.07 35.50
CA GLY A 192 -14.94 4.72 34.39
C GLY A 192 -14.28 3.93 33.28
N TYR A 193 -14.04 2.64 33.53
CA TYR A 193 -13.75 1.64 32.50
C TYR A 193 -14.95 1.56 31.53
N GLY A 194 -14.71 1.86 30.25
CA GLY A 194 -15.64 1.57 29.16
C GLY A 194 -15.21 0.29 28.42
N PRO A 195 -16.12 -0.68 28.15
CA PRO A 195 -15.77 -1.99 27.60
C PRO A 195 -15.97 -2.04 26.08
N TYR A 196 -15.19 -1.28 25.31
CA TYR A 196 -15.12 -1.47 23.84
C TYR A 196 -13.71 -1.20 23.32
N GLY A 197 -12.76 -2.02 23.79
CA GLY A 197 -11.42 -2.09 23.21
C GLY A 197 -11.44 -3.01 22.00
N TYR A 198 -11.44 -2.44 20.80
CA TYR A 198 -11.02 -3.16 19.59
C TYR A 198 -9.52 -3.40 19.69
N GLY A 199 -9.15 -4.54 20.26
CA GLY A 199 -7.76 -5.00 20.34
C GLY A 199 -7.26 -5.37 18.96
N TYR A 200 -6.58 -4.45 18.28
CA TYR A 200 -5.58 -4.81 17.28
C TYR A 200 -4.39 -5.43 18.02
N GLY A 201 -4.52 -6.72 18.32
CA GLY A 201 -3.41 -7.54 18.78
C GLY A 201 -2.38 -7.63 17.66
N TYR A 202 -1.30 -6.87 17.80
CA TYR A 202 -0.08 -7.17 17.06
C TYR A 202 0.34 -8.60 17.44
N PRO A 203 0.58 -9.49 16.45
CA PRO A 203 1.09 -10.82 16.76
C PRO A 203 2.45 -10.68 17.44
N ASP A 204 2.59 -11.39 18.55
CA ASP A 204 3.82 -11.52 19.32
C ASP A 204 4.98 -11.94 18.38
N PRO A 205 6.05 -11.13 18.28
CA PRO A 205 7.18 -11.43 17.40
C PRO A 205 7.95 -12.70 17.82
N SER A 206 7.66 -13.31 18.96
CA SER A 206 8.27 -14.57 19.40
C SER A 206 7.79 -15.81 18.62
N VAL A 207 6.74 -15.70 17.80
CA VAL A 207 6.23 -16.85 17.00
C VAL A 207 7.05 -17.08 15.72
N TYR A 208 7.72 -16.06 15.20
CA TYR A 208 8.64 -16.22 14.07
C TYR A 208 10.05 -16.50 14.58
N GLY A 209 10.28 -17.74 14.99
CA GLY A 209 11.61 -18.27 15.19
C GLY A 209 12.43 -18.16 13.90
N TYR A 210 13.17 -17.06 13.75
CA TYR A 210 14.23 -16.89 12.77
C TYR A 210 15.53 -17.40 13.40
N PRO A 211 16.01 -18.62 13.08
CA PRO A 211 17.31 -19.06 13.52
C PRO A 211 18.37 -18.37 12.64
N GLY A 212 18.84 -17.20 13.04
CA GLY A 212 19.90 -16.51 12.30
C GLY A 212 20.16 -15.04 12.60
N ALA A 213 19.43 -14.39 13.52
CA ALA A 213 19.75 -13.02 13.90
C ALA A 213 21.01 -13.00 14.78
N GLN A 214 22.16 -12.74 14.14
CA GLN A 214 23.40 -12.34 14.81
C GLN A 214 23.13 -11.08 15.65
N PRO A 215 23.55 -11.02 16.93
CA PRO A 215 23.40 -9.82 17.74
C PRO A 215 24.23 -8.66 17.14
N PHE A 216 23.60 -7.49 17.03
CA PHE A 216 24.26 -6.26 16.58
C PHE A 216 25.41 -5.90 17.54
N PRO A 217 26.58 -5.44 17.02
CA PRO A 217 27.78 -5.21 17.82
C PRO A 217 27.78 -3.90 18.63
N ASN A 218 26.66 -3.20 18.79
CA ASN A 218 26.62 -1.95 19.55
C ASN A 218 25.72 -2.08 20.79
N GLY A 219 26.38 -2.13 21.94
CA GLY A 219 25.80 -2.25 23.27
C GLY A 219 24.97 -1.04 23.68
N TYR A 220 23.67 -1.11 23.41
CA TYR A 220 22.69 -0.32 24.15
C TYR A 220 22.26 -1.10 25.40
N PRO A 221 22.22 -0.48 26.58
CA PRO A 221 21.73 -1.12 27.79
C PRO A 221 20.21 -1.34 27.69
N THR A 222 19.77 -2.54 28.03
CA THR A 222 18.36 -2.88 28.22
C THR A 222 17.80 -2.16 29.46
N PRO A 223 16.48 -1.84 29.51
CA PRO A 223 15.90 -0.97 30.55
C PRO A 223 15.79 -1.61 31.95
N ASN A 224 16.15 -2.89 32.09
CA ASN A 224 16.13 -3.57 33.38
C ASN A 224 17.58 -3.87 33.76
N GLY A 225 18.10 -3.12 34.73
CA GLY A 225 19.49 -3.11 35.21
C GLY A 225 19.98 -4.41 35.86
N ALA A 226 19.84 -5.54 35.17
CA ALA A 226 20.58 -6.75 35.49
C ALA A 226 21.99 -6.62 34.87
N PRO A 227 23.08 -6.72 35.68
CA PRO A 227 24.43 -6.72 35.15
C PRO A 227 24.62 -7.95 34.24
N THR A 228 25.01 -7.70 32.99
CA THR A 228 25.42 -8.76 32.06
C THR A 228 26.61 -9.52 32.64
N PRO A 229 26.58 -10.86 32.70
CA PRO A 229 27.72 -11.63 33.15
C PRO A 229 28.92 -11.41 32.23
N PRO A 230 30.15 -11.35 32.77
CA PRO A 230 31.35 -11.21 31.95
C PRO A 230 31.48 -12.40 30.98
N PRO A 231 31.96 -12.16 29.75
CA PRO A 231 32.18 -13.23 28.79
C PRO A 231 33.19 -14.25 29.34
N PRO A 232 33.04 -15.54 28.99
CA PRO A 232 33.95 -16.59 29.44
C PRO A 232 35.38 -16.32 28.94
N PRO A 233 36.41 -16.56 29.77
CA PRO A 233 37.80 -16.37 29.39
C PRO A 233 38.15 -17.33 28.23
N GLY A 234 38.48 -16.76 27.07
CA GLY A 234 38.91 -17.52 25.88
C GLY A 234 38.27 -17.10 24.56
N MET A 235 37.21 -16.30 24.57
CA MET A 235 36.55 -15.80 23.35
C MET A 235 37.10 -14.42 22.93
N TYR A 236 38.40 -14.32 22.70
CA TYR A 236 38.94 -13.17 21.97
C TYR A 236 38.69 -13.44 20.48
N MET A 237 37.70 -12.75 19.93
CA MET A 237 37.48 -12.69 18.48
C MET A 237 38.78 -12.28 17.81
N GLN A 238 39.37 -13.17 17.01
CA GLN A 238 40.45 -12.82 16.09
C GLN A 238 39.93 -11.70 15.19
N THR A 239 40.47 -10.50 15.38
CA THR A 239 40.26 -9.40 14.44
C THR A 239 40.73 -9.87 13.06
N PRO A 240 39.85 -9.86 12.04
CA PRO A 240 40.27 -10.23 10.70
C PRO A 240 41.43 -9.32 10.25
N PRO A 241 42.44 -9.86 9.56
CA PRO A 241 43.55 -9.06 9.08
C PRO A 241 43.05 -7.96 8.14
N PRO A 242 43.67 -6.76 8.14
CA PRO A 242 43.29 -5.69 7.24
C PRO A 242 43.43 -6.13 5.78
N PRO A 243 42.54 -5.65 4.88
CA PRO A 243 42.65 -5.96 3.46
C PRO A 243 43.99 -5.44 2.90
N PRO A 244 44.60 -6.16 1.94
CA PRO A 244 45.84 -5.72 1.30
C PRO A 244 45.63 -4.39 0.56
N PRO A 245 46.65 -3.52 0.51
CA PRO A 245 46.58 -2.28 -0.24
C PRO A 245 46.34 -2.56 -1.74
N PRO A 246 45.61 -1.69 -2.45
CA PRO A 246 45.42 -1.83 -3.88
C PRO A 246 46.77 -1.76 -4.62
N PRO A 247 46.93 -2.52 -5.72
CA PRO A 247 48.16 -2.50 -6.50
C PRO A 247 48.40 -1.11 -7.09
N PRO A 248 49.64 -0.58 -7.02
CA PRO A 248 49.97 0.69 -7.65
C PRO A 248 49.92 0.55 -9.18
N GLY A 249 49.02 1.29 -9.84
CA GLY A 249 49.14 1.55 -11.28
C GLY A 249 47.95 1.19 -12.18
N GLY A 250 46.70 1.38 -11.74
CA GLY A 250 45.53 1.15 -12.59
C GLY A 250 44.50 2.28 -12.54
N TYR A 251 44.88 3.51 -12.88
CA TYR A 251 43.87 4.53 -13.20
C TYR A 251 43.33 4.26 -14.61
N PRO A 252 42.02 4.00 -14.78
CA PRO A 252 41.43 3.94 -16.12
C PRO A 252 41.47 5.33 -16.75
N ASN A 253 42.02 5.40 -17.97
CA ASN A 253 42.00 6.57 -18.85
C ASN A 253 40.59 7.19 -18.90
N GLN A 254 40.47 8.44 -18.45
CA GLN A 254 39.35 9.28 -18.84
C GLN A 254 39.50 9.69 -20.31
N PRO A 255 38.48 9.50 -21.16
CA PRO A 255 38.51 10.06 -22.50
C PRO A 255 38.26 11.57 -22.42
N SER A 256 39.28 12.35 -22.78
CA SER A 256 39.17 13.79 -23.02
C SER A 256 38.31 14.06 -24.25
N GLY A 257 37.00 14.20 -24.05
CA GLY A 257 36.06 14.71 -25.04
C GLY A 257 36.19 16.22 -25.19
N GLY A 258 36.96 16.65 -26.18
CA GLY A 258 36.98 18.03 -26.65
C GLY A 258 35.69 18.38 -27.38
N TRP A 259 35.13 19.54 -27.06
CA TRP A 259 34.11 20.19 -27.86
C TRP A 259 34.79 21.31 -28.65
N SER A 260 34.64 21.26 -29.98
CA SER A 260 34.85 22.39 -30.90
C SER A 260 33.48 22.91 -31.33
#